data_AF-R9MKN5-F1
#
_entry.id   AF-R9MKN5-F1
#
_cell.length_a   1.000
_cell.length_b   1.000
_cell.length_c   1.000
_cell.angle_alpha   90.00
_cell.angle_beta   90.00
_cell.angle_gamma   90.00
#
_symmetry.space_group_name_H-M   'P 1'
#
loop_
_entity.id
_entity.type
_entity.pdbx_description
1 polymer ?
#
loop_
_entity_poly.entity_id
_entity_poly.type
_entity_poly.pdbx_seq_one_letter_code
_entity_poly.pdbx_strand_id
1 'polypeptide(L)'
;MEQTQKKKKKKVFTKQITALVFLGMLVILCFLNLVLGDKKVPKPKLTVDGILDGGYMEEYGEYFTNRFFGGGAFRGLQFSVQTMFGRRESKGIYKGEGQYLLEKIAAPDEKAVEENIQKIQELAGTYYNIPVYFMLVPDASNIQSEKLPSYAVERNQKKQFDKIQEQLGVGVSWVEVSKALMKHSDEELYYRTDRNWTTLGAYYGYEALAAAMELDTSKVPELTPYVVNNDFIGSLAKQSGYGKGYEDSITIYAPKNIKNCVRTVVSNMDTKRKTATLYDTTKLEKEDKYALFLGGDAGMTDIRTTADTTDRLLIFKDSCANCLIPFLTPYYREIVAVDPALYKGNIQEIMQKAKFTSILFLYRGNSFVTDKNISRLLGTAAPQIPKEAAAAEQSEDKTEEEDSQDGDTDNETE
;
A
#
# COMPACT_ATOMS: atom_id res chain seq x y z
N MET A 1 -31.87 -39.87 -1.82
CA MET A 1 -30.64 -40.18 -1.05
C MET A 1 -29.76 -41.26 -1.71
N GLU A 2 -30.33 -42.28 -2.36
CA GLU A 2 -29.60 -43.41 -2.94
C GLU A 2 -28.67 -43.05 -4.13
N GLN A 3 -29.10 -42.14 -5.01
CA GLN A 3 -28.28 -41.66 -6.14
C GLN A 3 -27.06 -40.83 -5.68
N THR A 4 -27.19 -40.10 -4.57
CA THR A 4 -26.12 -39.29 -3.97
C THR A 4 -25.03 -40.18 -3.34
N GLN A 5 -25.44 -41.31 -2.73
CA GLN A 5 -24.51 -42.30 -2.18
C GLN A 5 -23.78 -43.11 -3.28
N LYS A 6 -24.46 -43.48 -4.38
CA LYS A 6 -23.83 -44.12 -5.54
C LYS A 6 -22.80 -43.21 -6.23
N LYS A 7 -23.09 -41.91 -6.38
CA LYS A 7 -22.11 -40.92 -6.90
C LYS A 7 -20.90 -40.72 -5.97
N LYS A 8 -21.10 -40.68 -4.64
CA LYS A 8 -20.00 -40.62 -3.66
C LYS A 8 -19.12 -41.88 -3.69
N LYS A 9 -19.71 -43.08 -3.70
CA LYS A 9 -18.97 -44.36 -3.80
C LYS A 9 -18.19 -44.47 -5.11
N LYS A 10 -18.78 -44.06 -6.24
CA LYS A 10 -18.10 -44.05 -7.55
C LYS A 10 -16.90 -43.11 -7.56
N LYS A 11 -17.02 -41.89 -6.98
CA LYS A 11 -15.90 -40.93 -6.82
C LYS A 11 -14.79 -41.42 -5.89
N VAL A 12 -15.13 -42.11 -4.79
CA VAL A 12 -14.13 -42.71 -3.88
C VAL A 12 -13.37 -43.85 -4.56
N PHE A 13 -14.09 -44.71 -5.29
CA PHE A 13 -13.49 -45.81 -6.05
C PHE A 13 -12.59 -45.32 -7.19
N THR A 14 -12.98 -44.23 -7.87
CA THR A 14 -12.10 -43.61 -8.89
C THR A 14 -10.83 -43.05 -8.26
N LYS A 15 -10.94 -42.35 -7.12
CA LYS A 15 -9.77 -41.83 -6.37
C LYS A 15 -8.83 -42.95 -5.92
N GLN A 16 -9.36 -44.09 -5.47
CA GLN A 16 -8.56 -45.26 -5.07
C GLN A 16 -7.82 -45.89 -6.25
N ILE A 17 -8.49 -46.03 -7.41
CA ILE A 17 -7.83 -46.53 -8.63
C ILE A 17 -6.75 -45.56 -9.11
N THR A 18 -7.04 -44.25 -9.13
CA THR A 18 -6.04 -43.24 -9.52
C THR A 18 -4.84 -43.24 -8.55
N ALA A 19 -5.08 -43.41 -7.25
CA ALA A 19 -4.02 -43.53 -6.25
C ALA A 19 -3.18 -44.80 -6.44
N LEU A 20 -3.81 -45.96 -6.73
CA LEU A 20 -3.11 -47.22 -7.00
C LEU A 20 -2.28 -47.16 -8.29
N VAL A 21 -2.81 -46.55 -9.35
CA VAL A 21 -2.09 -46.34 -10.61
C VAL A 21 -0.90 -45.40 -10.40
N PHE A 22 -1.09 -44.31 -9.64
CA PHE A 22 0.00 -43.39 -9.29
C PHE A 22 1.08 -44.07 -8.44
N LEU A 23 0.69 -44.88 -7.46
CA LEU A 23 1.61 -45.65 -6.63
C LEU A 23 2.38 -46.68 -7.47
N GLY A 24 1.71 -47.40 -8.37
CA GLY A 24 2.34 -48.32 -9.31
C GLY A 24 3.35 -47.63 -10.22
N MET A 25 3.01 -46.44 -10.74
CA MET A 25 3.92 -45.62 -11.54
C MET A 25 5.16 -45.18 -10.74
N LEU A 26 4.98 -44.77 -9.47
CA LEU A 26 6.09 -44.44 -8.56
C LEU A 26 7.02 -45.63 -8.33
N VAL A 27 6.48 -46.83 -8.09
CA VAL A 27 7.28 -48.04 -7.89
C VAL A 27 8.09 -48.37 -9.14
N ILE A 28 7.49 -48.26 -10.33
CA ILE A 28 8.17 -48.48 -11.61
C ILE A 28 9.27 -47.44 -11.83
N LEU A 29 9.03 -46.16 -11.53
CA LEU A 29 10.03 -45.09 -11.63
C LEU A 29 11.20 -45.31 -10.65
N CYS A 30 10.92 -45.74 -9.42
CA CYS A 30 11.95 -46.11 -8.45
C CYS A 30 12.79 -47.30 -8.93
N PHE A 31 12.15 -48.32 -9.50
CA PHE A 31 12.83 -49.50 -10.04
C PHE A 31 13.72 -49.14 -11.25
N LEU A 32 13.20 -48.35 -12.19
CA LEU A 32 13.96 -47.87 -13.36
C LEU A 32 15.15 -47.00 -12.94
N ASN A 33 14.99 -46.15 -11.93
CA ASN A 33 16.07 -45.35 -11.37
C ASN A 33 17.14 -46.22 -10.66
N LEU A 34 16.74 -47.31 -9.99
CA LEU A 34 17.65 -48.24 -9.35
C LEU A 34 18.54 -48.99 -10.37
N VAL A 35 17.95 -49.38 -11.50
CA VAL A 35 18.62 -50.18 -12.54
C VAL A 35 19.42 -49.33 -13.51
N LEU A 36 18.90 -48.17 -13.94
CA LEU A 36 19.42 -47.39 -15.05
C LEU A 36 19.94 -45.98 -14.64
N GLY A 37 19.78 -45.58 -13.37
CA GLY A 37 20.24 -44.28 -12.88
C GLY A 37 21.77 -44.17 -12.80
N ASP A 38 22.30 -42.96 -12.99
CA ASP A 38 23.75 -42.73 -13.00
C ASP A 38 24.35 -42.86 -11.59
N LYS A 39 25.10 -43.94 -11.38
CA LYS A 39 25.69 -44.29 -10.07
C LYS A 39 26.93 -43.45 -9.73
N LYS A 40 27.46 -42.66 -10.67
CA LYS A 40 28.67 -41.84 -10.48
C LYS A 40 28.40 -40.49 -9.81
N VAL A 41 27.13 -40.09 -9.66
CA VAL A 41 26.76 -38.82 -8.99
C VAL A 41 27.00 -38.95 -7.48
N PRO A 42 27.81 -38.07 -6.87
CA PRO A 42 28.15 -38.15 -5.45
C PRO A 42 26.93 -37.78 -4.58
N LYS A 43 26.70 -38.57 -3.52
CA LYS A 43 25.62 -38.30 -2.55
C LYS A 43 25.98 -37.09 -1.67
N PRO A 44 25.04 -36.14 -1.45
CA PRO A 44 25.27 -35.05 -0.51
C PRO A 44 25.45 -35.59 0.91
N LYS A 45 26.31 -34.92 1.69
CA LYS A 45 26.59 -35.31 3.07
C LYS A 45 25.50 -34.74 3.97
N LEU A 46 24.98 -35.58 4.86
CA LEU A 46 23.96 -35.18 5.82
C LEU A 46 24.66 -34.40 6.96
N THR A 47 24.43 -33.09 7.03
CA THR A 47 24.90 -32.23 8.12
C THR A 47 23.70 -31.69 8.91
N VAL A 48 23.86 -31.50 10.21
CA VAL A 48 22.76 -31.06 11.10
C VAL A 48 22.33 -29.63 10.74
N ASP A 49 23.28 -28.77 10.36
CA ASP A 49 23.02 -27.39 9.94
C ASP A 49 22.26 -27.33 8.59
N GLY A 50 22.62 -28.18 7.63
CA GLY A 50 21.99 -28.25 6.31
C GLY A 50 20.52 -28.71 6.33
N ILE A 51 20.07 -29.36 7.41
CA ILE A 51 18.67 -29.78 7.59
C ILE A 51 17.83 -28.63 8.13
N LEU A 52 18.42 -27.76 8.95
CA LEU A 52 17.73 -26.63 9.60
C LEU A 52 17.61 -25.41 8.67
N ASP A 53 18.57 -25.22 7.77
CA ASP A 53 18.57 -24.11 6.79
C ASP A 53 17.92 -24.47 5.44
N GLY A 54 17.61 -25.76 5.22
CA GLY A 54 17.01 -26.25 3.98
C GLY A 54 18.00 -26.57 2.85
N GLY A 55 19.29 -26.30 3.02
CA GLY A 55 20.33 -26.55 2.01
C GLY A 55 20.48 -28.03 1.66
N TYR A 56 20.27 -28.93 2.62
CA TYR A 56 20.26 -30.38 2.36
C TYR A 56 19.14 -30.79 1.38
N MET A 57 17.97 -30.14 1.45
CA MET A 57 16.85 -30.46 0.54
C MET A 57 17.12 -29.99 -0.89
N GLU A 58 17.81 -28.86 -1.04
CA GLU A 58 18.22 -28.33 -2.34
C GLU A 58 19.31 -29.20 -2.98
N GLU A 59 20.36 -29.53 -2.22
CA GLU A 59 21.42 -30.45 -2.65
C GLU A 59 20.90 -31.86 -2.97
N TYR A 60 19.96 -32.37 -2.17
CA TYR A 60 19.33 -33.66 -2.42
C TYR A 60 18.43 -33.64 -3.65
N GLY A 61 17.73 -32.53 -3.90
CA GLY A 61 16.93 -32.31 -5.11
C GLY A 61 17.78 -32.32 -6.38
N GLU A 62 18.94 -31.67 -6.36
CA GLU A 62 19.91 -31.70 -7.46
C GLU A 62 20.52 -33.09 -7.65
N TYR A 63 20.96 -33.73 -6.57
CA TYR A 63 21.46 -35.10 -6.60
C TYR A 63 20.44 -36.08 -7.19
N PHE A 64 19.18 -36.00 -6.77
CA PHE A 64 18.12 -36.84 -7.29
C PHE A 64 17.89 -36.61 -8.78
N THR A 65 17.82 -35.34 -9.21
CA THR A 65 17.59 -34.95 -10.60
C THR A 65 18.72 -35.40 -11.54
N ASN A 66 19.97 -35.33 -11.05
CA ASN A 66 21.15 -35.72 -11.83
C ASN A 66 21.36 -37.24 -11.88
N ARG A 67 20.92 -37.96 -10.84
CA ARG A 67 20.97 -39.43 -10.79
C ARG A 67 19.84 -40.11 -11.56
N PHE A 68 18.68 -39.46 -11.69
CA PHE A 68 17.47 -40.06 -12.24
C PHE A 68 17.61 -40.46 -13.71
N PHE A 69 17.27 -41.72 -14.04
CA PHE A 69 17.24 -42.20 -15.42
C PHE A 69 16.23 -41.38 -16.25
N GLY A 70 16.73 -40.63 -17.23
CA GLY A 70 15.91 -39.68 -17.99
C GLY A 70 15.75 -38.32 -17.31
N GLY A 71 16.71 -37.84 -16.52
CA GLY A 71 16.68 -36.52 -15.85
C GLY A 71 16.34 -35.33 -16.77
N GLY A 72 16.61 -35.42 -18.07
CA GLY A 72 16.12 -34.46 -19.09
C GLY A 72 14.61 -34.55 -19.38
N ALA A 73 14.05 -35.76 -19.40
CA ALA A 73 12.61 -36.00 -19.53
C ALA A 73 11.85 -35.68 -18.23
N PHE A 74 12.46 -35.89 -17.05
CA PHE A 74 11.90 -35.45 -15.77
C PHE A 74 11.92 -33.93 -15.64
N ARG A 75 13.03 -33.26 -16.00
CA ARG A 75 13.06 -31.79 -16.16
C ARG A 75 12.06 -31.31 -17.21
N GLY A 76 11.91 -32.03 -18.32
CA GLY A 76 10.91 -31.75 -19.35
C GLY A 76 9.47 -31.92 -18.87
N LEU A 77 9.20 -32.93 -18.02
CA LEU A 77 7.90 -33.15 -17.38
C LEU A 77 7.65 -32.10 -16.30
N GLN A 78 8.63 -31.79 -15.45
CA GLN A 78 8.56 -30.72 -14.45
C GLN A 78 8.32 -29.37 -15.12
N PHE A 79 9.05 -29.08 -16.21
CA PHE A 79 8.87 -27.90 -17.04
C PHE A 79 7.51 -27.90 -17.72
N SER A 80 7.06 -29.04 -18.27
CA SER A 80 5.74 -29.17 -18.90
C SER A 80 4.60 -29.07 -17.89
N VAL A 81 4.77 -29.55 -16.66
CA VAL A 81 3.85 -29.39 -15.53
C VAL A 81 3.85 -27.93 -15.08
N GLN A 82 5.01 -27.29 -14.94
CA GLN A 82 5.13 -25.85 -14.64
C GLN A 82 4.56 -24.96 -15.77
N THR A 83 4.59 -25.42 -17.02
CA THR A 83 4.09 -24.69 -18.19
C THR A 83 2.59 -24.96 -18.42
N MET A 84 2.12 -26.20 -18.31
CA MET A 84 0.69 -26.57 -18.40
C MET A 84 -0.12 -26.03 -17.23
N PHE A 85 0.44 -26.03 -16.02
CA PHE A 85 -0.21 -25.42 -14.87
C PHE A 85 0.05 -23.92 -14.75
N GLY A 86 0.80 -23.35 -15.70
CA GLY A 86 1.31 -21.99 -15.66
C GLY A 86 2.21 -21.77 -14.46
N ARG A 87 3.09 -20.76 -14.52
CA ARG A 87 3.56 -20.15 -13.27
C ARG A 87 2.28 -19.72 -12.51
N ARG A 88 1.91 -20.45 -11.45
CA ARG A 88 0.66 -20.27 -10.68
C ARG A 88 0.68 -19.02 -9.79
N GLU A 89 1.87 -18.47 -9.66
CA GLU A 89 2.24 -17.28 -8.94
C GLU A 89 3.47 -16.69 -9.65
N SER A 90 3.56 -15.37 -9.78
CA SER A 90 4.82 -14.69 -10.14
C SER A 90 4.99 -13.47 -9.26
N LYS A 91 6.14 -13.39 -8.57
CA LYS A 91 6.49 -12.27 -7.68
C LYS A 91 5.38 -11.92 -6.68
N GLY A 92 4.77 -12.94 -6.07
CA GLY A 92 3.69 -12.77 -5.10
C GLY A 92 2.32 -12.42 -5.69
N ILE A 93 2.11 -12.60 -7.01
CA ILE A 93 0.84 -12.28 -7.67
C ILE A 93 0.18 -13.57 -8.19
N TYR A 94 -1.07 -13.79 -7.80
CA TYR A 94 -1.92 -14.87 -8.29
C TYR A 94 -2.69 -14.48 -9.54
N LYS A 95 -2.99 -15.50 -10.37
CA LYS A 95 -4.03 -15.41 -11.39
C LYS A 95 -5.35 -15.87 -10.76
N GLY A 96 -6.23 -14.91 -10.50
CA GLY A 96 -7.58 -15.15 -10.02
C GLY A 96 -8.58 -15.42 -11.14
N GLU A 97 -9.81 -15.69 -10.74
CA GLU A 97 -10.96 -15.81 -11.64
C GLU A 97 -11.33 -14.45 -12.25
N GLY A 98 -12.01 -14.45 -13.41
CA GLY A 98 -12.50 -13.21 -14.02
C GLY A 98 -11.40 -12.24 -14.46
N GLN A 99 -10.23 -12.75 -14.87
CA GLN A 99 -9.06 -11.95 -15.28
C GLN A 99 -8.39 -11.14 -14.16
N TYR A 100 -8.77 -11.35 -12.90
CA TYR A 100 -8.13 -10.69 -11.77
C TYR A 100 -6.69 -11.16 -11.55
N LEU A 101 -5.79 -10.22 -11.27
CA LEU A 101 -4.47 -10.43 -10.73
C LEU A 101 -4.50 -9.97 -9.27
N LEU A 102 -4.14 -10.88 -8.36
CA LEU A 102 -4.34 -10.68 -6.92
C LEU A 102 -2.99 -10.77 -6.21
N GLU A 103 -2.58 -9.68 -5.57
CA GLU A 103 -1.33 -9.63 -4.80
C GLU A 103 -1.50 -10.36 -3.47
N LYS A 104 -0.53 -11.21 -3.11
CA LYS A 104 -0.46 -11.86 -1.80
C LYS A 104 -0.54 -10.84 -0.67
N ILE A 105 -1.26 -11.17 0.39
CA ILE A 105 -1.21 -10.41 1.63
C ILE A 105 0.19 -10.49 2.24
N ALA A 106 0.83 -9.34 2.37
CA ALA A 106 2.19 -9.19 2.87
C ALA A 106 2.32 -9.68 4.31
N ALA A 107 3.48 -10.25 4.63
CA ALA A 107 3.86 -10.45 6.02
C ALA A 107 4.25 -9.09 6.61
N PRO A 108 3.79 -8.75 7.82
CA PRO A 108 4.18 -7.49 8.44
C PRO A 108 5.66 -7.51 8.80
N ASP A 109 6.37 -6.43 8.47
CA ASP A 109 7.65 -6.11 9.11
C ASP A 109 7.31 -5.54 10.50
N GLU A 110 7.21 -6.43 11.50
CA GLU A 110 6.73 -6.11 12.84
C GLU A 110 7.47 -4.91 13.46
N LYS A 111 8.78 -4.80 13.22
CA LYS A 111 9.59 -3.68 13.70
C LYS A 111 9.18 -2.37 13.01
N ALA A 112 9.02 -2.38 11.69
CA ALA A 112 8.62 -1.19 10.94
C ALA A 112 7.20 -0.74 11.31
N VAL A 113 6.28 -1.69 11.48
CA VAL A 113 4.91 -1.41 11.95
C VAL A 113 4.91 -0.77 13.33
N GLU A 114 5.67 -1.33 14.28
CA GLU A 114 5.79 -0.77 15.63
C GLU A 114 6.38 0.65 15.63
N GLU A 115 7.47 0.87 14.89
CA GLU A 115 8.08 2.20 14.74
C GLU A 115 7.12 3.22 14.09
N ASN A 116 6.38 2.81 13.06
CA ASN A 116 5.40 3.68 12.40
C ASN A 116 4.26 4.06 13.36
N ILE A 117 3.68 3.08 14.06
CA ILE A 117 2.60 3.31 15.03
C ILE A 117 3.07 4.25 16.14
N GLN A 118 4.27 4.02 16.69
CA GLN A 118 4.83 4.91 17.71
C GLN A 118 4.95 6.35 17.20
N LYS A 119 5.45 6.57 15.97
CA LYS A 119 5.56 7.91 15.40
C LYS A 119 4.21 8.57 15.09
N ILE A 120 3.20 7.79 14.72
CA ILE A 120 1.83 8.29 14.54
C ILE A 120 1.25 8.73 15.89
N GLN A 121 1.46 7.94 16.96
CA GLN A 121 1.03 8.28 18.31
C GLN A 121 1.73 9.54 18.84
N GLU A 122 3.05 9.66 18.63
CA GLU A 122 3.81 10.86 18.98
C GLU A 122 3.27 12.10 18.25
N LEU A 123 2.94 11.98 16.96
CA LEU A 123 2.32 13.06 16.18
C LEU A 123 0.96 13.44 16.75
N ALA A 124 0.09 12.46 17.00
CA ALA A 124 -1.25 12.69 17.55
C ALA A 124 -1.18 13.33 18.95
N GLY A 125 -0.23 12.93 19.79
CA GLY A 125 -0.01 13.54 21.10
C GLY A 125 0.54 14.98 21.02
N THR A 126 1.45 15.24 20.07
CA THR A 126 2.01 16.59 19.84
C THR A 126 0.95 17.56 19.35
N TYR A 127 0.07 17.09 18.45
CA TYR A 127 -1.01 17.87 17.86
C TYR A 127 -2.37 17.41 18.38
N TYR A 128 -2.51 17.27 19.71
CA TYR A 128 -3.69 16.71 20.37
C TYR A 128 -5.02 17.43 20.07
N ASN A 129 -4.95 18.67 19.58
CA ASN A 129 -6.11 19.47 19.18
C ASN A 129 -6.50 19.31 17.70
N ILE A 130 -5.75 18.52 16.93
CA ILE A 130 -6.03 18.20 15.54
C ILE A 130 -6.46 16.73 15.47
N PRO A 131 -7.69 16.41 15.05
CA PRO A 131 -8.13 15.03 14.92
C PRO A 131 -7.29 14.28 13.88
N VAL A 132 -6.78 13.11 14.28
CA VAL A 132 -6.00 12.21 13.44
C VAL A 132 -6.85 11.01 13.06
N TYR A 133 -6.96 10.74 11.77
CA TYR A 133 -7.70 9.63 11.20
C TYR A 133 -6.74 8.63 10.56
N PHE A 134 -7.06 7.35 10.67
CA PHE A 134 -6.24 6.26 10.13
C PHE A 134 -7.10 5.30 9.34
N MET A 135 -6.78 5.16 8.06
CA MET A 135 -7.54 4.39 7.08
C MET A 135 -6.61 3.42 6.35
N LEU A 136 -6.76 2.12 6.64
CA LEU A 136 -6.12 1.08 5.84
C LEU A 136 -7.11 0.50 4.85
N VAL A 137 -6.81 0.68 3.57
CA VAL A 137 -7.54 0.07 2.46
C VAL A 137 -7.09 -1.39 2.35
N PRO A 138 -8.00 -2.37 2.54
CA PRO A 138 -7.68 -3.77 2.31
C PRO A 138 -7.17 -4.00 0.89
N ASP A 139 -6.35 -5.03 0.70
CA ASP A 139 -5.93 -5.45 -0.63
C ASP A 139 -7.02 -6.33 -1.28
N ALA A 140 -7.02 -6.38 -2.62
CA ALA A 140 -8.03 -7.09 -3.40
C ALA A 140 -8.18 -8.56 -2.96
N SER A 141 -7.09 -9.23 -2.60
CA SER A 141 -7.10 -10.63 -2.10
C SER A 141 -7.91 -10.83 -0.82
N ASN A 142 -8.13 -9.78 -0.02
CA ASN A 142 -8.95 -9.84 1.18
C ASN A 142 -10.43 -9.58 0.89
N ILE A 143 -10.75 -8.60 0.03
CA ILE A 143 -12.15 -8.23 -0.27
C ILE A 143 -12.78 -9.15 -1.33
N GLN A 144 -12.03 -9.47 -2.38
CA GLN A 144 -12.45 -10.33 -3.49
C GLN A 144 -11.85 -11.73 -3.36
N SER A 145 -11.88 -12.27 -2.14
CA SER A 145 -11.25 -13.56 -1.80
C SER A 145 -11.82 -14.73 -2.60
N GLU A 146 -13.05 -14.63 -3.08
CA GLU A 146 -13.69 -15.60 -3.97
C GLU A 146 -13.06 -15.64 -5.38
N LYS A 147 -12.34 -14.58 -5.78
CA LYS A 147 -11.57 -14.56 -7.03
C LYS A 147 -10.22 -15.24 -6.90
N LEU A 148 -9.75 -15.55 -5.69
CA LEU A 148 -8.48 -16.24 -5.51
C LEU A 148 -8.56 -17.67 -6.06
N PRO A 149 -7.46 -18.18 -6.67
CA PRO A 149 -7.44 -19.57 -7.09
C PRO A 149 -7.54 -20.49 -5.87
N SER A 150 -8.16 -21.66 -6.03
CA SER A 150 -8.45 -22.60 -4.93
C SER A 150 -7.24 -23.11 -4.14
N TYR A 151 -6.02 -22.86 -4.62
CA TYR A 151 -4.76 -23.22 -3.97
C TYR A 151 -4.11 -22.05 -3.23
N ALA A 152 -4.65 -20.83 -3.32
CA ALA A 152 -4.13 -19.68 -2.60
C ALA A 152 -4.31 -19.89 -1.09
N VAL A 153 -3.23 -19.67 -0.34
CA VAL A 153 -3.24 -19.70 1.12
C VAL A 153 -2.85 -18.31 1.56
N GLU A 154 -3.87 -17.50 1.86
CA GLU A 154 -3.68 -16.11 2.22
C GLU A 154 -3.61 -15.90 3.73
N ARG A 155 -2.89 -14.83 4.10
CA ARG A 155 -2.92 -14.33 5.47
C ARG A 155 -4.25 -13.65 5.73
N ASN A 156 -4.69 -13.69 6.98
CA ASN A 156 -5.88 -12.98 7.41
C ASN A 156 -5.53 -11.50 7.61
N GLN A 157 -5.76 -10.68 6.57
CA GLN A 157 -5.48 -9.25 6.61
C GLN A 157 -6.37 -8.52 7.62
N LYS A 158 -7.62 -8.96 7.79
CA LYS A 158 -8.50 -8.43 8.84
C LYS A 158 -7.85 -8.54 10.23
N LYS A 159 -7.24 -9.69 10.56
CA LYS A 159 -6.54 -9.87 11.84
C LYS A 159 -5.31 -8.96 11.96
N GLN A 160 -4.61 -8.67 10.85
CA GLN A 160 -3.52 -7.69 10.86
C GLN A 160 -4.05 -6.29 11.19
N PHE A 161 -5.16 -5.89 10.58
CA PHE A 161 -5.79 -4.60 10.83
C PHE A 161 -6.31 -4.48 12.25
N ASP A 162 -6.97 -5.52 12.78
CA ASP A 162 -7.44 -5.56 14.17
C ASP A 162 -6.27 -5.32 15.16
N LYS A 163 -5.10 -5.94 14.91
CA LYS A 163 -3.88 -5.74 15.72
C LYS A 163 -3.33 -4.32 15.62
N ILE A 164 -3.28 -3.75 14.42
CA ILE A 164 -2.79 -2.37 14.20
C ILE A 164 -3.73 -1.36 14.87
N GLN A 165 -5.04 -1.56 14.74
CA GLN A 165 -6.05 -0.72 15.39
C GLN A 165 -5.91 -0.74 16.91
N GLU A 166 -5.72 -1.92 17.51
CA GLU A 166 -5.49 -2.06 18.95
C GLU A 166 -4.21 -1.33 19.38
N GLN A 167 -3.14 -1.44 18.61
CA GLN A 167 -1.84 -0.82 18.90
C GLN A 167 -1.86 0.71 18.75
N LEU A 168 -2.63 1.28 17.82
CA LEU A 168 -2.76 2.73 17.64
C LEU A 168 -3.32 3.42 18.88
N GLY A 169 -4.19 2.75 19.64
CA GLY A 169 -4.69 3.23 20.92
C GLY A 169 -5.59 4.46 20.83
N VAL A 170 -5.65 5.24 21.91
CA VAL A 170 -6.49 6.44 22.02
C VAL A 170 -5.84 7.65 21.35
N GLY A 171 -6.63 8.48 20.67
CA GLY A 171 -6.16 9.71 19.99
C GLY A 171 -6.03 9.59 18.46
N VAL A 172 -6.16 8.38 17.91
CA VAL A 172 -6.24 8.14 16.46
C VAL A 172 -7.56 7.45 16.13
N SER A 173 -8.35 8.06 15.25
CA SER A 173 -9.66 7.56 14.84
C SER A 173 -9.52 6.58 13.68
N TRP A 174 -9.83 5.30 13.93
CA TRP A 174 -9.84 4.27 12.89
C TRP A 174 -11.04 4.41 11.96
N VAL A 175 -10.80 4.41 10.66
CA VAL A 175 -11.84 4.48 9.61
C VAL A 175 -12.16 3.06 9.12
N GLU A 176 -13.38 2.60 9.38
CA GLU A 176 -13.80 1.23 9.11
C GLU A 176 -14.20 0.98 7.63
N VAL A 177 -13.21 1.07 6.73
CA VAL A 177 -13.42 0.89 5.29
C VAL A 177 -13.63 -0.56 4.88
N SER A 178 -13.06 -1.53 5.61
CA SER A 178 -13.18 -2.95 5.28
C SER A 178 -14.64 -3.40 5.22
N LYS A 179 -15.44 -2.96 6.21
CA LYS A 179 -16.87 -3.25 6.26
C LYS A 179 -17.64 -2.64 5.07
N ALA A 180 -17.30 -1.42 4.66
CA ALA A 180 -17.92 -0.76 3.53
C ALA A 180 -17.65 -1.54 2.23
N LEU A 181 -16.39 -1.91 1.98
CA LEU A 181 -16.00 -2.66 0.78
C LEU A 181 -16.58 -4.08 0.76
N MET A 182 -16.59 -4.80 1.90
CA MET A 182 -17.17 -6.15 1.96
C MET A 182 -18.66 -6.18 1.66
N LYS A 183 -19.40 -5.10 1.92
CA LYS A 183 -20.84 -5.01 1.59
C LYS A 183 -21.09 -4.98 0.07
N HIS A 184 -20.10 -4.54 -0.69
CA HIS A 184 -20.15 -4.34 -2.14
C HIS A 184 -19.12 -5.24 -2.87
N SER A 185 -18.70 -6.35 -2.25
CA SER A 185 -17.61 -7.20 -2.76
C SER A 185 -17.93 -7.86 -4.11
N ASP A 186 -19.21 -7.94 -4.48
CA ASP A 186 -19.70 -8.42 -5.77
C ASP A 186 -19.53 -7.41 -6.92
N GLU A 187 -19.19 -6.16 -6.62
CA GLU A 187 -18.90 -5.10 -7.58
C GLU A 187 -17.40 -5.05 -7.95
N GLU A 188 -17.06 -4.31 -9.02
CA GLU A 188 -15.68 -4.11 -9.47
C GLU A 188 -14.95 -3.05 -8.61
N LEU A 189 -14.67 -3.41 -7.35
CA LEU A 189 -14.02 -2.52 -6.38
C LEU A 189 -12.52 -2.34 -6.62
N TYR A 190 -11.87 -3.28 -7.30
CA TYR A 190 -10.45 -3.26 -7.64
C TYR A 190 -10.23 -3.44 -9.13
N TYR A 191 -9.20 -2.78 -9.65
CA TYR A 191 -8.74 -3.05 -11.01
C TYR A 191 -8.29 -4.51 -11.12
N ARG A 192 -8.57 -5.16 -12.24
CA ARG A 192 -8.14 -6.56 -12.44
C ARG A 192 -6.64 -6.66 -12.62
N THR A 193 -6.00 -5.61 -13.14
CA THR A 193 -4.57 -5.63 -13.50
C THR A 193 -3.70 -4.68 -12.69
N ASP A 194 -4.28 -3.88 -11.79
CA ASP A 194 -3.58 -2.94 -10.92
C ASP A 194 -3.79 -3.25 -9.44
N ARG A 195 -2.88 -2.77 -8.59
CA ARG A 195 -2.95 -2.97 -7.14
C ARG A 195 -3.91 -2.01 -6.44
N ASN A 196 -4.27 -0.90 -7.09
CA ASN A 196 -5.19 0.07 -6.54
C ASN A 196 -6.64 -0.39 -6.69
N TRP A 197 -7.50 0.10 -5.80
CA TRP A 197 -8.94 0.04 -6.00
C TRP A 197 -9.39 0.88 -7.21
N THR A 198 -10.56 0.58 -7.76
CA THR A 198 -11.22 1.46 -8.74
C THR A 198 -11.76 2.71 -8.05
N THR A 199 -12.17 3.71 -8.83
CA THR A 199 -12.83 4.91 -8.27
C THR A 199 -14.17 4.57 -7.59
N LEU A 200 -14.81 3.44 -7.95
CA LEU A 200 -15.99 2.92 -7.24
C LEU A 200 -15.61 2.38 -5.85
N GLY A 201 -14.53 1.59 -5.75
CA GLY A 201 -13.99 1.18 -4.45
C GLY A 201 -13.59 2.37 -3.58
N ALA A 202 -12.93 3.37 -4.18
CA ALA A 202 -12.58 4.62 -3.50
C ALA A 202 -13.80 5.44 -3.09
N TYR A 203 -14.91 5.40 -3.84
CA TYR A 203 -16.17 6.05 -3.47
C TYR A 203 -16.74 5.46 -2.18
N TYR A 204 -16.83 4.12 -2.06
CA TYR A 204 -17.27 3.48 -0.81
C TYR A 204 -16.29 3.75 0.35
N GLY A 205 -14.99 3.82 0.07
CA GLY A 205 -13.99 4.26 1.03
C GLY A 205 -14.20 5.71 1.49
N TYR A 206 -14.54 6.61 0.55
CA TYR A 206 -14.90 7.99 0.84
C TYR A 206 -16.17 8.08 1.69
N GLU A 207 -17.21 7.29 1.43
CA GLU A 207 -18.43 7.32 2.26
C GLU A 207 -18.12 6.93 3.72
N ALA A 208 -17.30 5.90 3.93
CA ALA A 208 -16.85 5.50 5.26
C ALA A 208 -16.00 6.60 5.94
N LEU A 209 -15.11 7.23 5.18
CA LEU A 209 -14.25 8.31 5.65
C LEU A 209 -15.06 9.57 6.00
N ALA A 210 -15.99 9.97 5.12
CA ALA A 210 -16.84 11.13 5.32
C ALA A 210 -17.71 10.98 6.57
N ALA A 211 -18.23 9.77 6.82
CA ALA A 211 -18.95 9.47 8.05
C ALA A 211 -18.04 9.55 9.30
N ALA A 212 -16.83 8.99 9.23
CA ALA A 212 -15.88 9.02 10.36
C ALA A 212 -15.37 10.44 10.67
N MET A 213 -15.22 11.28 9.65
CA MET A 213 -14.79 12.68 9.78
C MET A 213 -15.96 13.66 9.97
N GLU A 214 -17.20 13.18 10.02
CA GLU A 214 -18.41 14.00 10.16
C GLU A 214 -18.53 15.11 9.09
N LEU A 215 -18.14 14.81 7.85
CA LEU A 215 -18.20 15.79 6.75
C LEU A 215 -19.64 16.10 6.38
N ASP A 216 -19.95 17.39 6.14
CA ASP A 216 -21.28 17.84 5.72
C ASP A 216 -21.54 17.54 4.23
N THR A 217 -21.90 16.29 3.94
CA THR A 217 -22.17 15.81 2.58
C THR A 217 -23.45 16.40 1.96
N SER A 218 -24.26 17.13 2.72
CA SER A 218 -25.51 17.73 2.22
C SER A 218 -25.29 18.92 1.28
N LYS A 219 -24.10 19.56 1.38
CA LYS A 219 -23.75 20.77 0.63
C LYS A 219 -22.95 20.50 -0.64
N VAL A 220 -22.59 19.25 -0.91
CA VAL A 220 -21.81 18.89 -2.10
C VAL A 220 -22.71 18.43 -3.24
N PRO A 221 -22.37 18.73 -4.51
CA PRO A 221 -23.13 18.23 -5.64
C PRO A 221 -23.08 16.70 -5.72
N GLU A 222 -24.19 16.10 -6.14
CA GLU A 222 -24.23 14.68 -6.49
C GLU A 222 -23.21 14.38 -7.60
N LEU A 223 -22.41 13.34 -7.39
CA LEU A 223 -21.37 12.91 -8.32
C LEU A 223 -21.88 11.77 -9.20
N THR A 224 -21.56 11.84 -10.49
CA THR A 224 -21.89 10.81 -11.49
C THR A 224 -20.61 10.18 -12.02
N PRO A 225 -20.57 8.84 -12.20
CA PRO A 225 -19.43 8.16 -12.79
C PRO A 225 -19.33 8.41 -14.31
N TYR A 226 -18.11 8.67 -14.79
CA TYR A 226 -17.77 8.82 -16.20
C TYR A 226 -16.56 7.95 -16.54
N VAL A 227 -16.73 7.01 -17.46
CA VAL A 227 -15.63 6.22 -18.00
C VAL A 227 -14.80 7.10 -18.93
N VAL A 228 -13.51 7.24 -18.63
CA VAL A 228 -12.58 8.11 -19.38
C VAL A 228 -11.52 7.32 -20.14
N ASN A 229 -11.38 6.02 -19.85
CA ASN A 229 -10.46 5.12 -20.50
C ASN A 229 -10.95 3.67 -20.38
N ASN A 230 -10.65 2.81 -21.36
CA ASN A 230 -11.09 1.42 -21.40
C ASN A 230 -9.96 0.41 -21.62
N ASP A 231 -8.71 0.86 -21.74
CA ASP A 231 -7.55 0.05 -22.13
C ASP A 231 -6.40 0.19 -21.11
N PHE A 232 -6.74 0.29 -19.83
CA PHE A 232 -5.76 0.39 -18.75
C PHE A 232 -5.17 -0.97 -18.42
N ILE A 233 -3.84 -1.06 -18.43
CA ILE A 233 -3.07 -2.23 -17.98
C ILE A 233 -2.21 -1.81 -16.79
N GLY A 234 -2.56 -2.34 -15.62
CA GLY A 234 -2.00 -1.95 -14.33
C GLY A 234 -0.64 -2.54 -13.99
N SER A 235 -0.16 -2.12 -12.83
CA SER A 235 1.15 -2.48 -12.28
C SER A 235 1.31 -3.97 -11.95
N LEU A 236 0.24 -4.68 -11.57
CA LEU A 236 0.31 -6.13 -11.29
C LEU A 236 0.56 -6.93 -12.58
N ALA A 237 -0.08 -6.53 -13.69
CA ALA A 237 0.17 -7.13 -15.00
C ALA A 237 1.62 -6.89 -15.45
N LYS A 238 2.13 -5.67 -15.31
CA LYS A 238 3.53 -5.32 -15.62
C LYS A 238 4.53 -6.10 -14.75
N GLN A 239 4.27 -6.20 -13.45
CA GLN A 239 5.17 -6.85 -12.49
C GLN A 239 5.24 -8.37 -12.71
N SER A 240 4.09 -9.03 -12.86
CA SER A 240 3.98 -10.49 -13.02
C SER A 240 4.27 -10.97 -14.44
N GLY A 241 4.07 -10.11 -15.44
CA GLY A 241 4.04 -10.49 -16.85
C GLY A 241 2.75 -11.22 -17.26
N TYR A 242 1.76 -11.32 -16.36
CA TYR A 242 0.44 -11.87 -16.64
C TYR A 242 -0.52 -10.79 -17.12
N GLY A 243 -1.70 -11.21 -17.62
CA GLY A 243 -2.75 -10.28 -18.02
C GLY A 243 -2.38 -9.38 -19.19
N LYS A 244 -1.45 -9.80 -20.06
CA LYS A 244 -1.19 -9.12 -21.34
C LYS A 244 -2.46 -9.22 -22.19
N GLY A 245 -3.23 -8.13 -22.24
CA GLY A 245 -4.54 -8.06 -22.90
C GLY A 245 -5.75 -8.05 -21.95
N TYR A 246 -5.54 -7.98 -20.63
CA TYR A 246 -6.60 -7.68 -19.69
C TYR A 246 -6.66 -6.16 -19.55
N GLU A 247 -7.72 -5.56 -20.08
CA GLU A 247 -7.87 -4.11 -20.17
C GLU A 247 -8.95 -3.65 -19.20
N ASP A 248 -8.56 -2.85 -18.22
CA ASP A 248 -9.44 -2.22 -17.25
C ASP A 248 -9.97 -0.87 -17.72
N SER A 249 -11.12 -0.47 -17.18
CA SER A 249 -11.70 0.85 -17.44
C SER A 249 -11.42 1.79 -16.28
N ILE A 250 -10.94 3.01 -16.58
CA ILE A 250 -10.77 4.06 -15.58
C ILE A 250 -12.00 4.95 -15.59
N THR A 251 -12.60 5.12 -14.42
CA THR A 251 -13.77 5.98 -14.20
C THR A 251 -13.40 7.16 -13.32
N ILE A 252 -13.95 8.34 -13.58
CA ILE A 252 -13.90 9.49 -12.68
C ILE A 252 -15.31 9.81 -12.18
N TYR A 253 -15.41 10.51 -11.05
CA TYR A 253 -16.68 10.95 -10.50
C TYR A 253 -16.73 12.48 -10.55
N ALA A 254 -17.74 13.02 -11.21
CA ALA A 254 -17.91 14.47 -11.35
C ALA A 254 -19.39 14.86 -11.32
N PRO A 255 -19.72 16.10 -10.89
CA PRO A 255 -21.06 16.64 -11.03
C PRO A 255 -21.50 16.65 -12.50
N LYS A 256 -22.79 16.36 -12.75
CA LYS A 256 -23.37 16.45 -14.11
C LYS A 256 -23.20 17.84 -14.74
N ASN A 257 -23.27 18.88 -13.91
CA ASN A 257 -23.03 20.26 -14.32
C ASN A 257 -21.66 20.71 -13.83
N ILE A 258 -20.72 20.92 -14.75
CA ILE A 258 -19.34 21.31 -14.45
C ILE A 258 -19.24 22.65 -13.70
N LYS A 259 -20.26 23.52 -13.78
CA LYS A 259 -20.31 24.76 -12.99
C LYS A 259 -20.42 24.51 -11.49
N ASN A 260 -20.88 23.33 -11.09
CA ASN A 260 -20.98 22.92 -9.69
C ASN A 260 -19.68 22.30 -9.17
N CYS A 261 -18.68 22.06 -10.04
CA CYS A 261 -17.37 21.59 -9.58
C CYS A 261 -16.68 22.68 -8.75
N VAL A 262 -16.11 22.26 -7.62
CA VAL A 262 -15.16 23.10 -6.90
C VAL A 262 -13.93 23.31 -7.78
N ARG A 263 -13.52 24.56 -7.94
CA ARG A 263 -12.32 24.88 -8.72
C ARG A 263 -11.10 24.55 -7.89
N THR A 264 -10.11 23.91 -8.51
CA THR A 264 -8.91 23.46 -7.81
C THR A 264 -7.66 23.89 -8.55
N VAL A 265 -6.60 24.19 -7.79
CA VAL A 265 -5.24 24.29 -8.29
C VAL A 265 -4.42 23.19 -7.62
N VAL A 266 -3.88 22.29 -8.43
CA VAL A 266 -3.01 21.19 -7.99
C VAL A 266 -1.56 21.57 -8.29
N SER A 267 -0.74 21.64 -7.26
CA SER A 267 0.68 21.94 -7.33
C SER A 267 1.50 20.72 -6.94
N ASN A 268 2.21 20.14 -7.89
CA ASN A 268 3.22 19.12 -7.62
C ASN A 268 4.48 19.83 -7.10
N MET A 269 4.80 19.68 -5.82
CA MET A 269 5.84 20.46 -5.16
C MET A 269 7.25 20.00 -5.50
N ASP A 270 7.40 18.79 -6.03
CA ASP A 270 8.68 18.23 -6.48
C ASP A 270 9.09 18.86 -7.82
N THR A 271 8.18 18.87 -8.79
CA THR A 271 8.40 19.40 -10.15
C THR A 271 8.07 20.87 -10.28
N LYS A 272 7.46 21.48 -9.26
CA LYS A 272 6.90 22.85 -9.27
C LYS A 272 5.84 23.08 -10.35
N ARG A 273 5.29 22.02 -10.95
CA ARG A 273 4.23 22.12 -11.95
C ARG A 273 2.90 22.41 -11.27
N LYS A 274 2.14 23.36 -11.82
CA LYS A 274 0.77 23.68 -11.41
C LYS A 274 -0.22 23.34 -12.51
N THR A 275 -1.36 22.81 -12.12
CA THR A 275 -2.48 22.52 -13.03
C THR A 275 -3.80 22.95 -12.39
N ALA A 276 -4.81 23.24 -13.21
CA ALA A 276 -6.14 23.61 -12.75
C ALA A 276 -7.13 22.43 -12.81
N THR A 277 -6.63 21.20 -12.68
CA THR A 277 -7.42 19.97 -12.78
C THR A 277 -6.88 18.91 -11.83
N LEU A 278 -7.78 18.10 -11.27
CA LEU A 278 -7.45 16.89 -10.50
C LEU A 278 -7.15 15.68 -11.41
N TYR A 279 -7.48 15.80 -12.70
CA TYR A 279 -7.38 14.74 -13.70
C TYR A 279 -6.50 15.22 -14.86
N ASP A 280 -5.25 14.75 -14.92
CA ASP A 280 -4.31 15.04 -16.00
C ASP A 280 -4.54 14.09 -17.18
N THR A 281 -5.42 14.47 -18.10
CA THR A 281 -5.81 13.63 -19.25
C THR A 281 -4.65 13.27 -20.17
N THR A 282 -3.53 14.01 -20.12
CA THR A 282 -2.32 13.68 -20.91
C THR A 282 -1.68 12.35 -20.49
N LYS A 283 -2.09 11.79 -19.35
CA LYS A 283 -1.64 10.48 -18.84
C LYS A 283 -2.37 9.31 -19.47
N LEU A 284 -3.55 9.53 -20.04
CA LEU A 284 -4.34 8.46 -20.67
C LEU A 284 -3.67 7.92 -21.94
N GLU A 285 -2.81 8.71 -22.58
CA GLU A 285 -1.99 8.32 -23.74
C GLU A 285 -0.66 7.65 -23.35
N LYS A 286 -0.39 7.49 -22.04
CA LYS A 286 0.87 6.95 -21.52
C LYS A 286 0.66 5.56 -20.92
N GLU A 287 1.76 4.88 -20.62
CA GLU A 287 1.70 3.54 -20.01
C GLU A 287 1.09 3.54 -18.60
N ASP A 288 1.34 4.59 -17.82
CA ASP A 288 0.77 4.75 -16.48
C ASP A 288 -0.45 5.67 -16.56
N LYS A 289 -1.59 5.08 -16.93
CA LYS A 289 -2.87 5.80 -17.05
C LYS A 289 -3.48 6.13 -15.70
N TYR A 290 -3.13 5.40 -14.63
CA TYR A 290 -3.60 5.71 -13.27
C TYR A 290 -3.05 7.06 -12.77
N ALA A 291 -1.89 7.49 -13.28
CA ALA A 291 -1.38 8.84 -13.05
C ALA A 291 -2.30 9.96 -13.57
N LEU A 292 -3.41 9.66 -14.24
CA LEU A 292 -4.52 10.58 -14.46
C LEU A 292 -4.86 11.33 -13.16
N PHE A 293 -4.99 10.62 -12.04
CA PHE A 293 -5.32 11.22 -10.76
C PHE A 293 -4.14 12.04 -10.24
N LEU A 294 -4.36 13.33 -10.00
CA LEU A 294 -3.40 14.31 -9.46
C LEU A 294 -2.13 14.50 -10.30
N GLY A 295 -2.03 13.88 -11.48
CA GLY A 295 -0.82 13.86 -12.31
C GLY A 295 0.20 12.78 -11.93
N GLY A 296 -0.18 11.84 -11.04
CA GLY A 296 0.66 10.76 -10.52
C GLY A 296 1.16 11.02 -9.10
N ASP A 297 2.03 10.13 -8.61
CA ASP A 297 2.62 10.28 -7.29
C ASP A 297 3.69 11.38 -7.23
N ALA A 298 3.76 12.04 -6.09
CA ALA A 298 4.71 13.09 -5.76
C ALA A 298 5.01 13.01 -4.27
N GLY A 299 6.22 13.41 -3.87
CA GLY A 299 6.59 13.59 -2.47
C GLY A 299 5.63 14.53 -1.75
N MET A 300 5.28 15.66 -2.37
CA MET A 300 4.23 16.54 -1.85
C MET A 300 3.36 17.10 -2.98
N THR A 301 2.04 17.02 -2.79
CA THR A 301 1.02 17.65 -3.63
C THR A 301 0.22 18.62 -2.79
N ASP A 302 0.17 19.89 -3.21
CA ASP A 302 -0.65 20.93 -2.60
C ASP A 302 -1.88 21.20 -3.48
N ILE A 303 -3.08 21.01 -2.93
CA ILE A 303 -4.36 21.18 -3.63
C ILE A 303 -5.14 22.29 -2.96
N ARG A 304 -5.27 23.43 -3.64
CA ARG A 304 -6.08 24.56 -3.17
C ARG A 304 -7.41 24.58 -3.87
N THR A 305 -8.47 24.87 -3.14
CA THR A 305 -9.84 24.79 -3.65
C THR A 305 -10.60 26.11 -3.44
N THR A 306 -11.72 26.26 -4.14
CA THR A 306 -12.70 27.32 -3.88
C THR A 306 -13.85 26.86 -2.98
N ALA A 307 -13.66 25.80 -2.18
CA ALA A 307 -14.66 25.33 -1.23
C ALA A 307 -14.96 26.41 -0.18
N ASP A 308 -16.23 26.51 0.22
CA ASP A 308 -16.68 27.47 1.24
C ASP A 308 -16.40 26.94 2.64
N THR A 309 -15.12 26.90 3.00
CA THR A 309 -14.61 26.40 4.28
C THR A 309 -13.25 27.02 4.59
N THR A 310 -12.87 26.99 5.87
CA THR A 310 -11.52 27.30 6.30
C THR A 310 -10.65 26.06 6.52
N ASP A 311 -11.23 24.87 6.47
CA ASP A 311 -10.60 23.61 6.85
C ASP A 311 -9.43 23.25 5.94
N ARG A 312 -8.43 22.61 6.53
CA ARG A 312 -7.21 22.19 5.85
C ARG A 312 -6.83 20.78 6.29
N LEU A 313 -6.57 19.92 5.32
CA LEU A 313 -6.27 18.51 5.55
C LEU A 313 -4.81 18.21 5.19
N LEU A 314 -4.10 17.54 6.10
CA LEU A 314 -2.84 16.87 5.80
C LEU A 314 -3.09 15.38 5.59
N ILE A 315 -2.64 14.83 4.46
CA ILE A 315 -2.76 13.39 4.17
C ILE A 315 -1.36 12.79 4.04
N PHE A 316 -1.05 11.78 4.84
CA PHE A 316 0.06 10.85 4.57
C PHE A 316 -0.50 9.67 3.78
N LYS A 317 0.04 9.41 2.59
CA LYS A 317 -0.57 8.47 1.66
C LYS A 317 0.40 7.63 0.84
N ASP A 318 -0.15 6.59 0.23
CA ASP A 318 0.39 5.96 -0.98
C ASP A 318 -0.53 6.20 -2.20
N SER A 319 -0.25 5.56 -3.33
CA SER A 319 -0.96 5.79 -4.58
C SER A 319 -2.45 5.46 -4.56
N CYS A 320 -2.96 4.67 -3.60
CA CYS A 320 -4.39 4.37 -3.56
C CYS A 320 -5.24 5.58 -3.16
N ALA A 321 -4.67 6.56 -2.45
CA ALA A 321 -5.38 7.78 -2.11
C ALA A 321 -5.70 8.66 -3.33
N ASN A 322 -4.96 8.53 -4.45
CA ASN A 322 -5.02 9.48 -5.56
C ASN A 322 -6.42 9.59 -6.16
N CYS A 323 -7.15 8.48 -6.31
CA CYS A 323 -8.51 8.49 -6.81
C CYS A 323 -9.57 8.83 -5.74
N LEU A 324 -9.21 8.80 -4.45
CA LEU A 324 -10.09 9.19 -3.35
C LEU A 324 -10.06 10.70 -3.09
N ILE A 325 -8.87 11.33 -3.16
CA ILE A 325 -8.66 12.75 -2.86
C ILE A 325 -9.64 13.70 -3.58
N PRO A 326 -10.02 13.49 -4.86
CA PRO A 326 -11.01 14.32 -5.53
C PRO A 326 -12.34 14.46 -4.77
N PHE A 327 -12.81 13.40 -4.10
CA PHE A 327 -14.02 13.42 -3.29
C PHE A 327 -13.91 14.34 -2.07
N LEU A 328 -12.70 14.60 -1.59
CA LEU A 328 -12.44 15.44 -0.41
C LEU A 328 -12.37 16.93 -0.75
N THR A 329 -12.10 17.28 -2.01
CA THR A 329 -11.89 18.68 -2.43
C THR A 329 -13.04 19.65 -2.13
N PRO A 330 -14.33 19.23 -2.07
CA PRO A 330 -15.40 20.12 -1.67
C PRO A 330 -15.43 20.50 -0.18
N TYR A 331 -14.70 19.78 0.68
CA TYR A 331 -14.76 19.93 2.14
C TYR A 331 -13.56 20.69 2.73
N TYR A 332 -12.53 20.93 1.93
CA TYR A 332 -11.28 21.53 2.39
C TYR A 332 -10.83 22.65 1.48
N ARG A 333 -10.41 23.76 2.08
CA ARG A 333 -9.79 24.89 1.36
C ARG A 333 -8.40 24.53 0.83
N GLU A 334 -7.69 23.68 1.56
CA GLU A 334 -6.37 23.18 1.18
C GLU A 334 -6.23 21.72 1.62
N ILE A 335 -5.74 20.87 0.71
CA ILE A 335 -5.35 19.50 0.99
C ILE A 335 -3.86 19.38 0.64
N VAL A 336 -3.04 19.06 1.63
CA VAL A 336 -1.63 18.76 1.44
C VAL A 336 -1.46 17.25 1.53
N ALA A 337 -1.14 16.60 0.42
CA ALA A 337 -0.88 15.17 0.36
C ALA A 337 0.63 14.91 0.30
N VAL A 338 1.15 14.13 1.24
CA VAL A 338 2.56 13.76 1.38
C VAL A 338 2.70 12.26 1.20
N ASP A 339 3.56 11.84 0.28
CA ASP A 339 3.97 10.45 0.14
C ASP A 339 5.32 10.26 0.85
N PRO A 340 5.38 9.57 2.00
CA PRO A 340 6.63 9.42 2.76
C PRO A 340 7.74 8.70 2.01
N ALA A 341 7.41 7.84 1.04
CA ALA A 341 8.42 7.14 0.24
C ALA A 341 9.13 8.07 -0.75
N LEU A 342 8.47 9.16 -1.15
CA LEU A 342 8.99 10.11 -2.14
C LEU A 342 9.43 11.43 -1.51
N TYR A 343 8.82 11.85 -0.40
CA TYR A 343 9.09 13.12 0.25
C TYR A 343 10.44 13.12 0.97
N LYS A 344 11.25 14.12 0.62
CA LYS A 344 12.60 14.34 1.16
C LYS A 344 12.72 15.57 2.05
N GLY A 345 11.64 16.35 2.19
CA GLY A 345 11.62 17.54 3.02
C GLY A 345 11.32 17.23 4.49
N ASN A 346 11.21 18.30 5.29
CA ASN A 346 10.88 18.23 6.71
C ASN A 346 9.36 18.36 6.89
N ILE A 347 8.75 17.47 7.67
CA ILE A 347 7.30 17.49 7.91
C ILE A 347 6.88 18.55 8.93
N GLN A 348 7.75 18.87 9.89
CA GLN A 348 7.50 19.90 10.89
C GLN A 348 7.36 21.28 10.24
N GLU A 349 8.11 21.56 9.18
CA GLU A 349 7.92 22.79 8.40
C GLU A 349 6.52 22.89 7.77
N ILE A 350 5.98 21.77 7.29
CA ILE A 350 4.62 21.71 6.74
C ILE A 350 3.61 21.97 7.88
N MET A 351 3.78 21.27 9.01
CA MET A 351 2.92 21.40 10.18
C MET A 351 2.94 22.80 10.81
N GLN A 352 4.06 23.52 10.75
CA GLN A 352 4.19 24.88 11.29
C GLN A 352 3.58 25.94 10.35
N LYS A 353 3.67 25.75 9.03
CA LYS A 353 3.20 26.73 8.03
C LYS A 353 1.69 26.69 7.84
N ALA A 354 1.07 25.54 8.01
CA ALA A 354 -0.36 25.34 7.73
C ALA A 354 -1.15 25.01 9.00
N LYS A 355 -2.27 25.73 9.19
CA LYS A 355 -3.23 25.46 10.26
C LYS A 355 -4.14 24.29 9.86
N PHE A 356 -3.60 23.07 9.89
CA PHE A 356 -4.39 21.87 9.61
C PHE A 356 -5.49 21.70 10.64
N THR A 357 -6.69 21.35 10.17
CA THR A 357 -7.85 21.05 11.01
C THR A 357 -8.09 19.54 11.11
N SER A 358 -7.41 18.74 10.28
CA SER A 358 -7.40 17.28 10.39
C SER A 358 -6.14 16.69 9.74
N ILE A 359 -5.76 15.50 10.20
CA ILE A 359 -4.68 14.68 9.63
C ILE A 359 -5.26 13.32 9.25
N LEU A 360 -4.90 12.79 8.08
CA LEU A 360 -5.32 11.48 7.60
C LEU A 360 -4.10 10.65 7.18
N PHE A 361 -4.01 9.43 7.69
CA PHE A 361 -3.16 8.39 7.12
C PHE A 361 -4.02 7.48 6.24
N LEU A 362 -3.73 7.42 4.93
CA LEU A 362 -4.48 6.63 3.96
C LEU A 362 -3.52 5.73 3.17
N TYR A 363 -3.52 4.44 3.48
CA TYR A 363 -2.60 3.47 2.88
C TYR A 363 -3.32 2.19 2.49
N ARG A 364 -2.80 1.49 1.47
CA ARG A 364 -3.12 0.06 1.33
C ARG A 364 -2.51 -0.74 2.48
N GLY A 365 -3.18 -1.82 2.87
CA GLY A 365 -2.71 -2.73 3.91
C GLY A 365 -1.31 -3.26 3.66
N ASN A 366 -1.06 -3.85 2.48
CA ASN A 366 0.25 -4.35 2.08
C ASN A 366 1.34 -3.27 2.12
N SER A 367 1.02 -2.04 1.70
CA SER A 367 1.96 -0.92 1.73
C SER A 367 2.33 -0.56 3.17
N PHE A 368 1.34 -0.36 4.05
CA PHE A 368 1.59 0.07 5.43
C PHE A 368 2.42 -0.93 6.23
N VAL A 369 2.10 -2.24 6.13
CA VAL A 369 2.76 -3.26 6.94
C VAL A 369 4.22 -3.55 6.54
N THR A 370 4.68 -2.96 5.43
CA THR A 370 6.05 -3.07 4.93
C THR A 370 6.76 -1.71 4.84
N ASP A 371 6.07 -0.61 5.14
CA ASP A 371 6.61 0.74 5.00
C ASP A 371 7.62 1.07 6.10
N LYS A 372 8.73 1.69 5.70
CA LYS A 372 9.81 2.17 6.60
C LYS A 372 10.00 3.69 6.52
N ASN A 373 9.12 4.36 5.79
CA ASN A 373 9.27 5.76 5.42
C ASN A 373 8.46 6.68 6.32
N ILE A 374 7.33 6.22 6.88
CA ILE A 374 6.53 6.98 7.84
C ILE A 374 7.36 7.28 9.07
N SER A 375 7.96 6.28 9.72
CA SER A 375 8.80 6.48 10.90
C SER A 375 10.00 7.37 10.61
N ARG A 376 10.64 7.21 9.44
CA ARG A 376 11.71 8.09 8.95
C ARG A 376 11.25 9.54 8.83
N LEU A 377 10.12 9.77 8.16
CA LEU A 377 9.60 11.11 7.88
C LEU A 377 9.14 11.82 9.15
N LEU A 378 8.41 11.13 10.02
CA LEU A 378 7.91 11.70 11.27
C LEU A 378 9.02 11.83 12.32
N GLY A 379 10.05 10.98 12.23
CA GLY A 379 11.19 10.96 13.15
C GLY A 379 12.28 11.99 12.87
N THR A 380 12.29 12.68 11.72
CA THR A 380 13.22 13.80 11.51
C THR A 380 12.86 14.92 12.47
N ALA A 381 13.63 15.10 13.55
CA ALA A 381 13.47 16.23 14.46
C ALA A 381 13.62 17.56 13.70
N ALA A 382 13.00 18.63 14.22
CA ALA A 382 13.22 19.99 13.73
C ALA A 382 14.73 20.29 13.64
N PRO A 383 15.21 21.05 12.63
CA PRO A 383 16.57 21.57 12.69
C PRO A 383 16.76 22.30 14.02
N GLN A 384 17.81 21.93 14.75
CA GLN A 384 18.29 22.76 15.84
C GLN A 384 18.53 24.14 15.24
N ILE A 385 17.90 25.17 15.80
CA ILE A 385 18.20 26.55 15.47
C ILE A 385 19.73 26.67 15.54
N PRO A 386 20.42 27.11 14.46
CA PRO A 386 21.85 27.28 14.51
C PRO A 386 22.20 28.17 15.70
N LYS A 387 23.11 27.68 16.56
CA LYS A 387 23.59 28.42 17.75
C LYS A 387 24.15 29.81 17.41
N GLU A 388 24.37 30.13 16.14
CA GLU A 388 24.80 31.45 15.67
C GLU A 388 23.73 32.53 15.77
N ALA A 389 22.42 32.19 15.79
CA ALA A 389 21.37 33.20 15.96
C ALA A 389 21.19 33.66 17.43
N ALA A 390 21.54 32.82 18.40
CA ALA A 390 21.50 33.18 19.82
C ALA A 390 22.75 33.97 20.29
N ALA A 391 23.82 33.97 19.49
CA ALA A 391 25.02 34.74 19.77
C ALA A 391 24.94 36.19 19.26
N ALA A 392 24.06 36.46 18.28
CA ALA A 392 23.88 37.80 17.72
C ALA A 392 23.00 38.72 18.59
N GLU A 393 22.10 38.17 19.41
CA GLU A 393 21.26 38.94 20.35
C GLU A 393 21.95 39.24 21.70
N GLN A 394 23.14 38.67 21.96
CA GLN A 394 23.94 38.98 23.16
C GLN A 394 25.14 39.90 22.91
N SER A 395 25.38 40.30 21.65
CA SER A 395 26.45 41.25 21.30
C SER A 395 25.98 42.68 21.04
N GLU A 396 24.67 42.94 20.98
CA GLU A 396 24.13 44.31 20.81
C GLU A 396 23.78 45.01 22.14
N ASP A 397 23.86 44.33 23.30
CA ASP A 397 23.49 44.89 24.62
C ASP A 397 24.70 45.14 25.54
N LYS A 398 25.90 45.32 24.97
CA LYS A 398 27.15 45.59 25.72
C LYS A 398 28.03 46.68 25.12
N THR A 399 27.42 47.72 24.57
CA THR A 399 28.19 48.90 24.13
C THR A 399 27.47 50.22 24.43
N GLU A 400 26.79 50.33 25.57
CA GLU A 400 26.41 51.61 26.16
C GLU A 400 26.41 51.48 27.69
N GLU A 401 27.59 51.47 28.33
CA GLU A 401 27.78 51.87 29.73
C GLU A 401 29.27 51.77 30.07
N GLU A 402 30.04 52.80 29.73
CA GLU A 402 31.30 53.18 30.41
C GLU A 402 31.79 54.51 29.83
N ASP A 403 31.18 55.62 30.25
CA ASP A 403 31.91 56.89 30.39
C ASP A 403 31.16 57.86 31.32
N SER A 404 31.38 57.74 32.64
CA SER A 404 31.36 58.88 33.57
C SER A 404 31.63 58.41 35.00
N GLN A 405 32.88 58.48 35.45
CA GLN A 405 33.18 58.81 36.84
C GLN A 405 34.64 59.24 36.98
N ASP A 406 34.84 60.56 37.00
CA ASP A 406 35.99 61.19 37.64
C ASP A 406 35.39 62.20 38.64
N GLY A 407 35.67 61.99 39.92
CA GLY A 407 35.03 62.70 41.02
C GLY A 407 35.70 62.34 42.33
N ASP A 408 36.88 62.93 42.52
CA ASP A 408 37.76 62.74 43.67
C ASP A 408 37.37 63.64 44.87
N THR A 409 37.62 63.11 46.05
CA THR A 409 37.81 63.73 47.38
C THR A 409 36.66 64.44 48.13
N ASP A 410 36.23 63.75 49.19
CA ASP A 410 36.40 64.12 50.61
C ASP A 410 35.94 65.49 51.14
N ASN A 411 34.94 65.39 52.03
CA ASN A 411 35.01 65.78 53.45
C ASN A 411 35.01 67.28 53.83
N GLU A 412 33.89 67.75 54.40
CA GLU A 412 33.88 68.63 55.58
C GLU A 412 32.46 68.75 56.18
N THR A 413 32.33 68.44 57.48
CA THR A 413 31.34 68.94 58.49
C THR A 413 29.84 68.76 58.17
N GLU A 414 28.99 68.20 59.03
CA GLU A 414 28.78 68.33 60.48
C GLU A 414 27.81 67.22 60.92
#